data_AF-A0AB38HQ58-F1
#
_entry.id   AF-A0AB38HQ58-F1
#
_cell.length_a   1.000
_cell.length_b   1.000
_cell.length_c   1.000
_cell.angle_alpha   90.00
_cell.angle_beta   90.00
_cell.angle_gamma   90.00
#
_symmetry.space_group_name_H-M   'P 1'
#
loop_
_entity.id
_entity.type
_entity.pdbx_description
1 polymer ?
#
loop_
_entity_poly.entity_id
_entity_poly.type
_entity_poly.pdbx_seq_one_letter_code
_entity_poly.pdbx_strand_id
1 'polypeptide(L)'
;MATIRKLRGRWQAQVRRRGMKARAKSFDSKADAEKWARDLETQVDRFGTAPDTKILETTTLGDLLKRYKLEVSPTKRGCVQEIQRIDVLERHEIAHRTLVGLSQPDISSFRDERLSSVAPSTAVREMAILSHVIEVAMRDWGFPLSRNVVKRVRRPVIRNERKRRLEGDEEQRLLDGCDGGKIPFMRTLLIVAIETGMRRSEILGLKWSDISHNRRVITLEMTKNGLGREVPMSQRAFEALSSWKENAQVDEAKVFPIAPGSFEQVWRRLLKRAHIAGLRFHDLRHEGVSRLFERGLNVIEVSTISGHKELRMLRRYSHLSADNLVSRLG
;
A
#
# COMPACT_ATOMS: atom_id res chain seq x y z
N MET A 1 -42.83 10.80 17.13
CA MET A 1 -43.08 11.67 15.98
C MET A 1 -42.63 13.07 16.31
N ALA A 2 -41.89 13.68 15.40
CA ALA A 2 -41.46 15.06 15.50
C ALA A 2 -42.66 16.03 15.38
N THR A 3 -42.64 17.10 16.16
CA THR A 3 -43.62 18.20 16.08
C THR A 3 -43.01 19.34 15.29
N ILE A 4 -43.71 19.85 14.28
CA ILE A 4 -43.26 20.99 13.48
C ILE A 4 -44.22 22.14 13.71
N ARG A 5 -43.68 23.29 14.13
CA ARG A 5 -44.47 24.48 14.45
C ARG A 5 -43.79 25.73 13.93
N LYS A 6 -44.57 26.78 13.68
CA LYS A 6 -44.03 28.11 13.33
C LYS A 6 -43.74 28.88 14.62
N LEU A 7 -42.51 29.36 14.79
CA LEU A 7 -42.07 30.11 15.97
C LEU A 7 -41.25 31.33 15.53
N ARG A 8 -41.68 32.54 15.90
CA ARG A 8 -40.99 33.81 15.59
C ARG A 8 -40.61 33.95 14.10
N GLY A 9 -41.56 33.64 13.21
CA GLY A 9 -41.36 33.73 11.75
C GLY A 9 -40.62 32.56 11.10
N ARG A 10 -40.04 31.63 11.88
CA ARG A 10 -39.27 30.47 11.38
C ARG A 10 -39.99 29.14 11.67
N TRP A 11 -39.67 28.10 10.92
CA TRP A 11 -40.20 26.74 11.12
C TRP A 11 -39.34 25.98 12.12
N GLN A 12 -39.87 25.69 13.29
CA GLN A 12 -39.19 24.91 14.33
C GLN A 12 -39.62 23.45 14.27
N ALA A 13 -38.66 22.55 14.11
CA ALA A 13 -38.83 21.12 14.32
C ALA A 13 -38.40 20.75 15.73
N GLN A 14 -39.24 19.99 16.44
CA GLN A 14 -38.97 19.45 17.77
C GLN A 14 -39.07 17.92 17.76
N VAL A 15 -37.99 17.23 18.06
CA VAL A 15 -37.93 15.77 18.14
C VAL A 15 -37.90 15.34 19.60
N ARG A 16 -38.88 14.52 20.00
CA ARG A 16 -39.00 13.91 21.33
C ARG A 16 -39.07 12.40 21.16
N ARG A 17 -38.07 11.67 21.68
CA ARG A 17 -37.99 10.20 21.65
C ARG A 17 -37.49 9.69 23.01
N ARG A 18 -37.96 8.51 23.42
CA ARG A 18 -37.58 7.87 24.70
C ARG A 18 -36.06 7.62 24.72
N GLY A 19 -35.37 7.98 25.79
CA GLY A 19 -33.90 7.88 25.89
C GLY A 19 -33.11 9.08 25.35
N MET A 20 -33.76 10.14 24.87
CA MET A 20 -33.10 11.35 24.37
C MET A 20 -33.65 12.62 25.03
N LYS A 21 -32.77 13.58 25.36
CA LYS A 21 -33.16 14.96 25.64
C LYS A 21 -33.83 15.57 24.39
N ALA A 22 -35.01 16.16 24.57
CA ALA A 22 -35.75 16.80 23.48
C ALA A 22 -34.87 17.82 22.73
N ARG A 23 -34.76 17.66 21.41
CA ARG A 23 -34.01 18.60 20.55
C ARG A 23 -34.97 19.43 19.71
N ALA A 24 -34.68 20.72 19.60
CA ALA A 24 -35.42 21.62 18.74
C ALA A 24 -34.46 22.45 17.88
N LYS A 25 -34.80 22.63 16.60
CA LYS A 25 -34.04 23.48 15.67
C LYS A 25 -35.01 24.26 14.77
N SER A 26 -34.67 25.51 14.48
CA SER A 26 -35.47 26.41 13.64
C SER A 26 -34.84 26.57 12.26
N PHE A 27 -35.69 26.64 11.24
CA PHE A 27 -35.35 26.68 9.81
C PHE A 27 -36.19 27.75 9.11
N ASP A 28 -35.73 28.21 7.95
CA ASP A 28 -36.48 29.19 7.15
C ASP A 28 -37.59 28.54 6.33
N SER A 29 -37.41 27.26 5.94
CA SER A 29 -38.41 26.48 5.22
C SER A 29 -39.00 25.35 6.06
N LYS A 30 -40.27 25.02 5.81
CA LYS A 30 -40.95 23.86 6.44
C LYS A 30 -40.32 22.54 5.98
N ALA A 31 -39.94 22.46 4.71
CA ALA A 31 -39.35 21.26 4.11
C ALA A 31 -38.00 20.90 4.76
N ASP A 32 -37.15 21.89 5.07
CA ASP A 32 -35.88 21.65 5.77
C ASP A 32 -36.11 21.20 7.22
N ALA A 33 -37.11 21.76 7.89
CA ALA A 33 -37.51 21.35 9.23
C ALA A 33 -38.02 19.89 9.25
N GLU A 34 -38.82 19.49 8.26
CA GLU A 34 -39.31 18.12 8.08
C GLU A 34 -38.17 17.13 7.78
N LYS A 35 -37.27 17.51 6.87
CA LYS A 35 -36.12 16.67 6.48
C LYS A 35 -35.18 16.45 7.66
N TRP A 36 -34.81 17.52 8.37
CA TRP A 36 -33.96 17.41 9.56
C TRP A 36 -34.59 16.55 10.65
N ALA A 37 -35.91 16.69 10.86
CA ALA A 37 -36.64 15.88 11.84
C ALA A 37 -36.61 14.38 11.48
N ARG A 38 -36.87 14.02 10.23
CA ARG A 38 -36.81 12.62 9.76
C ARG A 38 -35.40 12.05 9.82
N ASP A 39 -34.38 12.82 9.43
CA ASP A 39 -32.99 12.38 9.50
C ASP A 39 -32.58 12.12 10.94
N LEU A 40 -32.98 12.99 11.87
CA LEU A 40 -32.71 12.81 13.30
C LEU A 40 -33.47 11.62 13.89
N GLU A 41 -34.77 11.44 13.56
CA GLU A 41 -35.53 10.27 13.99
C GLU A 41 -34.92 8.96 13.45
N THR A 42 -34.53 8.93 12.17
CA THR A 42 -33.88 7.76 11.54
C THR A 42 -32.55 7.42 12.18
N GLN A 43 -31.75 8.44 12.54
CA GLN A 43 -30.49 8.24 13.25
C GLN A 43 -30.72 7.67 14.65
N VAL A 44 -31.75 8.13 15.36
CA VAL A 44 -32.06 7.65 16.71
C VAL A 44 -32.62 6.23 16.68
N ASP A 45 -33.48 5.94 15.70
CA ASP A 45 -34.00 4.59 15.49
C ASP A 45 -32.85 3.61 15.11
N ARG A 46 -31.77 4.09 14.48
CA ARG A 46 -30.57 3.29 14.19
C ARG A 46 -29.57 3.15 15.34
N PHE A 47 -29.33 4.22 16.11
CA PHE A 47 -28.24 4.30 17.09
C PHE A 47 -28.70 4.37 18.55
N GLY A 48 -30.01 4.30 18.80
CA GLY A 48 -30.62 4.34 20.14
C GLY A 48 -30.62 5.71 20.83
N THR A 49 -29.77 6.65 20.39
CA THR A 49 -29.63 8.01 20.97
C THR A 49 -29.40 9.05 19.87
N ALA A 50 -29.79 10.32 20.09
CA ALA A 50 -29.41 11.37 19.14
C ALA A 50 -27.90 11.58 19.17
N PRO A 51 -27.25 11.61 18.00
CA PRO A 51 -25.84 11.89 17.93
C PRO A 51 -25.52 13.28 18.50
N ASP A 52 -24.58 13.37 19.43
CA ASP A 52 -24.10 14.66 19.93
C ASP A 52 -23.22 15.30 18.88
N THR A 53 -23.78 16.24 18.11
CA THR A 53 -23.04 16.95 17.06
C THR A 53 -22.03 17.93 17.62
N LYS A 54 -22.13 18.31 18.91
CA LYS A 54 -21.16 19.22 19.55
C LYS A 54 -19.76 18.61 19.60
N ILE A 55 -19.66 17.28 19.69
CA ILE A 55 -18.38 16.59 19.66
C ILE A 55 -17.58 16.90 18.39
N LEU A 56 -18.26 17.16 17.27
CA LEU A 56 -17.61 17.47 15.99
C LEU A 56 -17.03 18.89 15.94
N GLU A 57 -17.53 19.80 16.79
CA GLU A 57 -17.06 21.19 16.88
C GLU A 57 -15.76 21.29 17.68
N THR A 58 -15.55 20.37 18.63
CA THR A 58 -14.36 20.33 19.48
C THR A 58 -13.32 19.33 19.01
N THR A 59 -13.74 18.22 18.40
CA THR A 59 -12.81 17.19 17.90
C THR A 59 -12.17 17.65 16.60
N THR A 60 -10.85 17.54 16.53
CA THR A 60 -10.08 17.85 15.34
C THR A 60 -9.74 16.59 14.54
N LEU A 61 -9.33 16.78 13.28
CA LEU A 61 -8.78 15.69 12.47
C LEU A 61 -7.50 15.12 13.11
N GLY A 62 -6.70 15.96 13.76
CA GLY A 62 -5.51 15.56 14.51
C GLY A 62 -5.83 14.62 15.66
N ASP A 63 -6.94 14.84 16.38
CA ASP A 63 -7.37 13.94 17.46
C ASP A 63 -7.75 12.57 16.91
N LEU A 64 -8.45 12.53 15.77
CA LEU A 64 -8.76 11.29 15.08
C LEU A 64 -7.48 10.57 14.61
N LEU A 65 -6.50 11.31 14.08
CA LEU A 65 -5.22 10.76 13.64
C LEU A 65 -4.43 10.13 14.79
N LYS A 66 -4.34 10.81 15.94
CA LYS A 66 -3.69 10.30 17.15
C LYS A 66 -4.34 9.01 17.63
N ARG A 67 -5.67 9.00 17.72
CA ARG A 67 -6.43 7.79 18.10
C ARG A 67 -6.21 6.67 17.10
N TYR A 68 -6.24 6.98 15.81
CA TYR A 68 -6.01 6.03 14.72
C TYR A 68 -4.61 5.39 14.76
N LYS A 69 -3.61 6.21 15.09
CA LYS A 69 -2.21 5.80 15.26
C LYS A 69 -2.02 4.81 16.40
N LEU A 70 -2.80 4.94 17.48
CA LEU A 70 -2.72 4.07 18.67
C LEU A 70 -3.57 2.80 18.53
N GLU A 71 -4.80 2.91 18.03
CA GLU A 71 -5.76 1.80 18.04
C GLU A 71 -5.72 0.95 16.76
N VAL A 72 -5.52 1.57 15.60
CA VAL A 72 -5.75 0.89 14.31
C VAL A 72 -4.45 0.61 13.57
N SER A 73 -3.57 1.60 13.47
CA SER A 73 -2.31 1.47 12.72
C SER A 73 -1.44 0.29 13.18
N PRO A 74 -1.31 -0.03 14.49
CA PRO A 74 -0.46 -1.14 14.96
C PRO A 74 -0.94 -2.52 14.50
N THR A 75 -2.23 -2.66 14.18
CA THR A 75 -2.80 -3.94 13.69
C THR A 75 -2.41 -4.24 12.23
N LYS A 76 -1.84 -3.26 11.52
CA LYS A 76 -1.50 -3.39 10.10
C LYS A 76 -0.04 -3.78 9.89
N ARG A 77 0.21 -4.58 8.85
CA ARG A 77 1.57 -5.00 8.45
C ARG A 77 2.53 -3.83 8.14
N GLY A 78 1.99 -2.72 7.61
CA GLY A 78 2.75 -1.52 7.27
C GLY A 78 2.72 -0.44 8.35
N CYS A 79 2.50 -0.83 9.63
CA CYS A 79 2.28 0.10 10.73
C CYS A 79 3.38 1.16 10.83
N VAL A 80 4.66 0.77 10.75
CA VAL A 80 5.78 1.71 10.90
C VAL A 80 5.71 2.83 9.86
N GLN A 81 5.55 2.50 8.57
CA GLN A 81 5.49 3.52 7.52
C GLN A 81 4.17 4.30 7.53
N GLU A 82 3.09 3.70 8.02
CA GLU A 82 1.80 4.39 8.17
C GLU A 82 1.86 5.39 9.32
N ILE A 83 2.41 4.99 10.47
CA ILE A 83 2.61 5.85 11.65
C ILE A 83 3.49 7.05 11.29
N GLN A 84 4.60 6.84 10.58
CA GLN A 84 5.45 7.95 10.11
C GLN A 84 4.70 8.93 9.20
N ARG A 85 3.75 8.46 8.39
CA ARG A 85 2.90 9.36 7.58
C ARG A 85 1.87 10.07 8.44
N ILE A 86 1.32 9.40 9.45
CA ILE A 86 0.43 10.03 10.42
C ILE A 86 1.18 11.14 11.16
N ASP A 87 2.44 10.95 11.55
CA ASP A 87 3.26 12.00 12.17
C ASP A 87 3.42 13.23 11.28
N VAL A 88 3.58 13.03 9.96
CA VAL A 88 3.60 14.13 8.98
C VAL A 88 2.24 14.81 8.89
N LEU A 89 1.14 14.04 8.87
CA LEU A 89 -0.22 14.57 8.82
C LEU A 89 -0.59 15.35 10.09
N GLU A 90 -0.19 14.87 11.27
CA GLU A 90 -0.43 15.54 12.56
C GLU A 90 0.25 16.90 12.67
N ARG A 91 1.37 17.11 11.97
CA ARG A 91 2.10 18.38 11.91
C ARG A 91 1.55 19.35 10.85
N HIS A 92 0.66 18.88 9.99
CA HIS A 92 0.12 19.67 8.90
C HIS A 92 -1.11 20.47 9.37
N GLU A 93 -1.34 21.67 8.80
CA GLU A 93 -2.43 22.57 9.22
C GLU A 93 -3.84 21.92 9.19
N ILE A 94 -4.09 21.06 8.20
CA ILE A 94 -5.30 20.23 8.09
C ILE A 94 -5.63 19.45 9.38
N ALA A 95 -4.65 19.05 10.19
CA ALA A 95 -4.90 18.35 11.45
C ALA A 95 -5.61 19.24 12.48
N HIS A 96 -5.46 20.56 12.41
CA HIS A 96 -6.11 21.50 13.31
C HIS A 96 -7.56 21.81 12.92
N ARG A 97 -8.02 21.36 11.74
CA ARG A 97 -9.42 21.52 11.33
C ARG A 97 -10.33 20.65 12.21
N THR A 98 -11.39 21.27 12.73
CA THR A 98 -12.47 20.56 13.41
C THR A 98 -13.24 19.69 12.44
N LEU A 99 -13.90 18.64 12.93
CA LEU A 99 -14.66 17.73 12.07
C LEU A 99 -15.87 18.41 11.41
N VAL A 100 -16.46 19.44 12.05
CA VAL A 100 -17.47 20.31 11.40
C VAL A 100 -16.85 21.19 10.32
N GLY A 101 -15.67 21.75 10.59
CA GLY A 101 -14.99 22.67 9.68
C GLY A 101 -14.30 21.99 8.49
N LEU A 102 -14.08 20.67 8.55
CA LEU A 102 -13.37 19.93 7.51
C LEU A 102 -14.23 19.80 6.24
N SER A 103 -13.83 20.53 5.20
CA SER A 103 -14.57 20.63 3.93
C SER A 103 -13.84 19.97 2.75
N GLN A 104 -14.52 19.83 1.62
CA GLN A 104 -13.90 19.34 0.38
C GLN A 104 -12.79 20.27 -0.15
N PRO A 105 -12.95 21.62 -0.11
CA PRO A 105 -11.86 22.54 -0.39
C PRO A 105 -10.62 22.30 0.46
N ASP A 106 -10.75 22.07 1.78
CA ASP A 106 -9.58 21.81 2.64
C ASP A 106 -8.79 20.58 2.19
N ILE A 107 -9.49 19.49 1.83
CA ILE A 107 -8.83 18.27 1.31
C ILE A 107 -8.18 18.53 -0.06
N SER A 108 -8.79 19.37 -0.89
CA SER A 108 -8.25 19.71 -2.22
C SER A 108 -6.99 20.56 -2.09
N SER A 109 -7.01 21.60 -1.25
CA SER A 109 -5.85 22.43 -0.93
C SER A 109 -4.72 21.59 -0.34
N PHE A 110 -5.04 20.71 0.62
CA PHE A 110 -4.07 19.74 1.16
C PHE A 110 -3.44 18.90 0.04
N ARG A 111 -4.24 18.29 -0.84
CA ARG A 111 -3.72 17.49 -1.96
C ARG A 111 -2.76 18.31 -2.83
N ASP A 112 -3.16 19.51 -3.21
CA ASP A 112 -2.40 20.34 -4.16
C ASP A 112 -1.09 20.86 -3.53
N GLU A 113 -1.13 21.22 -2.25
CA GLU A 113 0.06 21.55 -1.46
C GLU A 113 1.02 20.35 -1.36
N ARG A 114 0.51 19.16 -1.03
CA ARG A 114 1.34 17.94 -0.97
C ARG A 114 1.94 17.61 -2.33
N LEU A 115 1.23 17.81 -3.43
CA LEU A 115 1.78 17.58 -4.77
C LEU A 115 2.93 18.53 -5.14
N SER A 116 3.05 19.68 -4.48
CA SER A 116 4.20 20.58 -4.67
C SER A 116 5.49 20.08 -3.99
N SER A 117 5.36 19.22 -2.97
CA SER A 117 6.48 18.81 -2.09
C SER A 117 6.78 17.31 -2.12
N VAL A 118 5.82 16.46 -2.53
CA VAL A 118 5.98 15.01 -2.57
C VAL A 118 5.50 14.39 -3.87
N ALA A 119 5.99 13.18 -4.15
CA ALA A 119 5.53 12.43 -5.32
C ALA A 119 4.02 12.13 -5.24
N PRO A 120 3.30 12.04 -6.38
CA PRO A 120 1.86 11.77 -6.40
C PRO A 120 1.44 10.51 -5.64
N SER A 121 2.29 9.47 -5.66
CA SER A 121 2.05 8.23 -4.91
C SER A 121 2.06 8.40 -3.40
N THR A 122 2.86 9.35 -2.88
CA THR A 122 2.88 9.71 -1.45
C THR A 122 1.62 10.47 -1.07
N ALA A 123 1.24 11.50 -1.83
CA ALA A 123 0.00 12.25 -1.60
C ALA A 123 -1.23 11.34 -1.63
N VAL A 124 -1.31 10.40 -2.58
CA VAL A 124 -2.39 9.41 -2.65
C VAL A 124 -2.44 8.52 -1.39
N ARG A 125 -1.29 8.13 -0.82
CA ARG A 125 -1.23 7.33 0.41
C ARG A 125 -1.68 8.13 1.62
N GLU A 126 -1.25 9.38 1.73
CA GLU A 126 -1.69 10.31 2.79
C GLU A 126 -3.21 10.51 2.72
N MET A 127 -3.77 10.79 1.54
CA MET A 127 -5.22 10.86 1.35
C MET A 127 -5.94 9.53 1.64
N ALA A 128 -5.30 8.38 1.43
CA ALA A 128 -5.87 7.08 1.81
C ALA A 128 -5.98 6.92 3.32
N ILE A 129 -4.96 7.35 4.07
CA ILE A 129 -4.98 7.38 5.53
C ILE A 129 -6.10 8.29 6.01
N LEU A 130 -6.13 9.55 5.56
CA LEU A 130 -7.18 10.52 5.94
C LEU A 130 -8.59 9.98 5.66
N SER A 131 -8.80 9.39 4.48
CA SER A 131 -10.09 8.78 4.13
C SER A 131 -10.46 7.66 5.08
N HIS A 132 -9.53 6.76 5.40
CA HIS A 132 -9.82 5.62 6.26
C HIS A 132 -10.01 6.01 7.73
N VAL A 133 -9.26 7.01 8.23
CA VAL A 133 -9.46 7.60 9.56
C VAL A 133 -10.90 8.08 9.71
N ILE A 134 -11.43 8.79 8.72
CA ILE A 134 -12.83 9.27 8.73
C ILE A 134 -13.83 8.10 8.66
N GLU A 135 -13.54 7.04 7.89
CA GLU A 135 -14.42 5.86 7.87
C GLU A 135 -14.47 5.15 9.22
N VAL A 136 -13.33 4.93 9.87
CA VAL A 136 -13.25 4.33 11.21
C VAL A 136 -13.96 5.24 12.22
N ALA A 137 -13.76 6.56 12.14
CA ALA A 137 -14.46 7.49 12.99
C ALA A 137 -15.98 7.39 12.86
N MET A 138 -16.48 7.26 11.63
CA MET A 138 -17.91 7.11 11.34
C MET A 138 -18.48 5.77 11.81
N ARG A 139 -17.77 4.66 11.55
CA ARG A 139 -18.29 3.30 11.72
C ARG A 139 -18.03 2.72 13.10
N ASP A 140 -16.81 2.90 13.58
CA ASP A 140 -16.31 2.17 14.74
C ASP A 140 -16.30 3.06 15.98
N TRP A 141 -16.02 4.35 15.82
CA TRP A 141 -16.01 5.33 16.93
C TRP A 141 -17.32 6.11 17.07
N GLY A 142 -18.29 5.91 16.18
CA GLY A 142 -19.63 6.48 16.27
C GLY A 142 -19.70 8.01 16.08
N PHE A 143 -18.69 8.63 15.45
CA PHE A 143 -18.74 10.07 15.15
C PHE A 143 -19.83 10.35 14.12
N PRO A 144 -20.73 11.32 14.39
CA PRO A 144 -21.91 11.55 13.55
C PRO A 144 -21.63 12.40 12.30
N LEU A 145 -20.65 11.98 11.51
CA LEU A 145 -20.35 12.59 10.22
C LEU A 145 -21.34 12.10 9.17
N SER A 146 -21.88 13.03 8.39
CA SER A 146 -22.82 12.69 7.31
C SER A 146 -22.15 11.97 6.13
N ARG A 147 -20.84 12.19 5.93
CA ARG A 147 -20.08 11.65 4.80
C ARG A 147 -18.58 11.80 5.02
N ASN A 148 -17.83 10.96 4.32
CA ASN A 148 -16.39 11.10 4.18
C ASN A 148 -16.04 12.12 3.08
N VAL A 149 -15.61 13.32 3.48
CA VAL A 149 -15.27 14.40 2.54
C VAL A 149 -14.07 14.08 1.65
N VAL A 150 -13.15 13.22 2.11
CA VAL A 150 -11.93 12.87 1.35
C VAL A 150 -12.27 12.05 0.11
N LYS A 151 -13.31 11.20 0.17
CA LYS A 151 -13.77 10.40 -0.98
C LYS A 151 -14.35 11.25 -2.12
N ARG A 152 -14.69 12.52 -1.85
CA ARG A 152 -15.22 13.44 -2.86
C ARG A 152 -14.13 14.20 -3.61
N VAL A 153 -12.89 14.14 -3.15
CA VAL A 153 -11.76 14.77 -3.82
C VAL A 153 -11.10 13.76 -4.75
N ARG A 154 -10.91 14.16 -6.01
CA ARG A 154 -10.23 13.34 -7.01
C ARG A 154 -8.78 13.08 -6.58
N ARG A 155 -8.39 11.80 -6.62
CA ARG A 155 -7.01 11.38 -6.36
C ARG A 155 -6.09 11.70 -7.55
N PRO A 156 -4.84 12.10 -7.30
CA PRO A 156 -3.83 12.26 -8.35
C PRO A 156 -3.62 10.97 -9.13
N VAL A 157 -3.34 11.10 -10.44
CA VAL A 157 -2.96 9.97 -11.28
C VAL A 157 -1.50 9.62 -11.01
N ILE A 158 -1.22 8.37 -10.68
CA ILE A 158 0.14 7.90 -10.44
C ILE A 158 0.71 7.37 -11.76
N ARG A 159 1.77 8.00 -12.27
CA ARG A 159 2.55 7.53 -13.43
C ARG A 159 3.97 7.16 -12.99
N ASN A 160 4.09 6.05 -12.26
CA ASN A 160 5.37 5.59 -11.71
C ASN A 160 5.84 4.26 -12.32
N GLU A 161 5.34 3.93 -13.50
CA GLU A 161 5.79 2.74 -14.24
C GLU A 161 7.23 2.93 -14.72
N ARG A 162 8.04 1.92 -14.47
CA ARG A 162 9.47 1.91 -14.82
C ARG A 162 9.72 0.74 -15.77
N LYS A 163 10.41 1.02 -16.87
CA LYS A 163 10.73 0.04 -17.93
C LYS A 163 12.21 -0.39 -17.96
N ARG A 164 12.99 0.01 -16.96
CA ARG A 164 14.43 -0.27 -16.90
C ARG A 164 14.66 -1.79 -16.80
N ARG A 165 15.39 -2.34 -17.76
CA ARG A 165 15.86 -3.72 -17.85
C ARG A 165 17.37 -3.75 -17.95
N LEU A 166 18.05 -4.85 -17.65
CA LEU A 166 19.49 -4.94 -17.84
C LEU A 166 19.84 -4.74 -19.32
N GLU A 167 20.84 -3.92 -19.61
CA GLU A 167 21.22 -3.51 -20.97
C GLU A 167 22.67 -3.92 -21.26
N GLY A 168 22.96 -4.39 -22.48
CA GLY A 168 24.32 -4.75 -22.89
C GLY A 168 25.01 -5.75 -21.96
N ASP A 169 26.14 -5.36 -21.40
CA ASP A 169 27.00 -6.16 -20.52
C ASP A 169 26.73 -5.96 -19.02
N GLU A 170 25.65 -5.26 -18.66
CA GLU A 170 25.38 -4.89 -17.27
C GLU A 170 25.22 -6.07 -16.31
N GLU A 171 24.63 -7.19 -16.77
CA GLU A 171 24.54 -8.40 -15.95
C GLU A 171 25.95 -8.92 -15.62
N GLN A 172 26.82 -9.00 -16.62
CA GLN A 172 28.19 -9.48 -16.42
C GLN A 172 28.95 -8.56 -15.48
N ARG A 173 28.87 -7.24 -15.69
CA ARG A 173 29.51 -6.25 -14.81
C ARG A 173 28.98 -6.26 -13.37
N LEU A 174 27.70 -6.55 -13.16
CA LEU A 174 27.15 -6.77 -11.83
C LEU A 174 27.76 -8.01 -11.16
N LEU A 175 27.89 -9.10 -11.91
CA LEU A 175 28.46 -10.35 -11.43
C LEU A 175 29.95 -10.19 -11.11
N ASP A 176 30.74 -9.58 -12.00
CA ASP A 176 32.18 -9.29 -11.79
C ASP A 176 32.38 -8.31 -10.62
N GLY A 177 31.48 -7.33 -10.48
CA GLY A 177 31.47 -6.40 -9.36
C GLY A 177 31.23 -7.07 -8.00
N CYS A 178 30.68 -8.29 -7.96
CA CYS A 178 30.53 -9.06 -6.72
C CYS A 178 31.86 -9.59 -6.22
N ASP A 179 32.74 -10.03 -7.12
CA ASP A 179 34.00 -10.71 -6.79
C ASP A 179 34.98 -9.74 -6.12
N GLY A 180 34.96 -8.46 -6.50
CA GLY A 180 35.74 -7.41 -5.81
C GLY A 180 35.16 -6.96 -4.46
N GLY A 181 34.22 -7.72 -3.85
CA GLY A 181 33.35 -7.28 -2.75
C GLY A 181 33.51 -8.07 -1.46
N LYS A 182 33.03 -7.50 -0.35
CA LYS A 182 33.06 -8.16 0.98
C LYS A 182 31.85 -9.02 1.29
N ILE A 183 30.86 -9.10 0.39
CA ILE A 183 29.60 -9.80 0.63
C ILE A 183 29.58 -11.07 -0.23
N PRO A 184 29.90 -12.23 0.36
CA PRO A 184 30.19 -13.44 -0.41
C PRO A 184 28.96 -13.99 -1.15
N PHE A 185 27.77 -13.84 -0.56
CA PHE A 185 26.52 -14.31 -1.16
C PHE A 185 25.93 -13.35 -2.22
N MET A 186 26.54 -12.19 -2.49
CA MET A 186 25.92 -11.19 -3.36
C MET A 186 25.72 -11.75 -4.78
N ARG A 187 26.70 -12.49 -5.31
CA ARG A 187 26.60 -13.11 -6.63
C ARG A 187 25.39 -14.04 -6.72
N THR A 188 25.25 -14.96 -5.77
CA THR A 188 24.12 -15.89 -5.68
C THR A 188 22.79 -15.14 -5.54
N LEU A 189 22.74 -14.10 -4.71
CA LEU A 189 21.55 -13.28 -4.53
C LEU A 189 21.09 -12.63 -5.84
N LEU A 190 22.00 -12.12 -6.68
CA LEU A 190 21.66 -11.54 -7.98
C LEU A 190 21.14 -12.57 -8.96
N ILE A 191 21.81 -13.72 -9.06
CA ILE A 191 21.39 -14.83 -9.92
C ILE A 191 19.98 -15.27 -9.52
N VAL A 192 19.73 -15.51 -8.24
CA VAL A 192 18.39 -15.87 -7.75
C VAL A 192 17.37 -14.78 -8.08
N ALA A 193 17.70 -13.50 -7.90
CA ALA A 193 16.77 -12.41 -8.19
C ALA A 193 16.37 -12.35 -9.68
N ILE A 194 17.33 -12.52 -10.58
CA ILE A 194 17.12 -12.48 -12.04
C ILE A 194 16.39 -13.74 -12.51
N GLU A 195 16.79 -14.92 -12.03
CA GLU A 195 16.25 -16.19 -12.53
C GLU A 195 14.84 -16.51 -12.01
N THR A 196 14.48 -16.03 -10.82
CA THR A 196 13.18 -16.33 -10.18
C THR A 196 12.17 -15.19 -10.26
N GLY A 197 12.63 -13.96 -10.47
CA GLY A 197 11.77 -12.77 -10.41
C GLY A 197 11.10 -12.54 -9.04
N MET A 198 11.60 -13.13 -7.95
CA MET A 198 11.04 -12.97 -6.60
C MET A 198 11.13 -11.52 -6.09
N ARG A 199 10.29 -11.15 -5.11
CA ARG A 199 10.40 -9.83 -4.47
C ARG A 199 11.64 -9.77 -3.60
N ARG A 200 12.27 -8.59 -3.50
CA ARG A 200 13.43 -8.36 -2.60
C ARG A 200 13.22 -8.93 -1.20
N SER A 201 12.08 -8.64 -0.56
CA SER A 201 11.82 -9.12 0.81
C SER A 201 11.62 -10.63 0.90
N GLU A 202 11.17 -11.28 -0.17
CA GLU A 202 11.04 -12.75 -0.24
C GLU A 202 12.44 -13.36 -0.33
N ILE A 203 13.31 -12.82 -1.20
CA ILE A 203 14.70 -13.26 -1.36
C ILE A 203 15.48 -13.06 -0.05
N LEU A 204 15.47 -11.86 0.53
CA LEU A 204 16.20 -11.56 1.78
C LEU A 204 15.62 -12.29 3.01
N GLY A 205 14.40 -12.81 2.91
CA GLY A 205 13.73 -13.57 3.96
C GLY A 205 13.95 -15.08 3.86
N LEU A 206 14.59 -15.56 2.79
CA LEU A 206 14.71 -16.97 2.46
C LEU A 206 15.54 -17.74 3.50
N LYS A 207 15.04 -18.91 3.89
CA LYS A 207 15.73 -19.87 4.75
C LYS A 207 16.16 -21.10 3.95
N TRP A 208 17.18 -21.81 4.41
CA TRP A 208 17.59 -23.06 3.76
C TRP A 208 16.50 -24.14 3.81
N SER A 209 15.64 -24.11 4.84
CA SER A 209 14.46 -24.98 4.95
C SER A 209 13.45 -24.78 3.82
N ASP A 210 13.45 -23.59 3.19
CA ASP A 210 12.51 -23.25 2.12
C ASP A 210 12.95 -23.85 0.78
N ILE A 211 14.19 -24.35 0.67
CA ILE A 211 14.79 -24.82 -0.59
C ILE A 211 14.72 -26.35 -0.67
N SER A 212 13.87 -26.85 -1.55
CA SER A 212 13.82 -28.28 -1.87
C SER A 212 14.90 -28.64 -2.89
N HIS A 213 15.89 -29.42 -2.44
CA HIS A 213 17.04 -29.80 -3.28
C HIS A 213 16.64 -30.80 -4.37
N ASN A 214 15.73 -31.73 -4.05
CA ASN A 214 15.28 -32.75 -4.98
C ASN A 214 14.32 -32.18 -6.05
N ARG A 215 13.48 -31.22 -5.68
CA ARG A 215 12.46 -30.64 -6.58
C ARG A 215 12.93 -29.39 -7.33
N ARG A 216 14.05 -28.78 -6.94
CA ARG A 216 14.51 -27.46 -7.44
C ARG A 216 13.43 -26.38 -7.31
N VAL A 217 12.78 -26.37 -6.15
CA VAL A 217 11.68 -25.45 -5.83
C VAL A 217 12.00 -24.71 -4.55
N ILE A 218 11.70 -23.41 -4.53
CA ILE A 218 11.66 -22.57 -3.33
C ILE A 218 10.21 -22.49 -2.84
N THR A 219 9.97 -22.88 -1.60
CA THR A 219 8.66 -22.77 -0.95
C THR A 219 8.59 -21.50 -0.14
N LEU A 220 7.80 -20.52 -0.61
CA LEU A 220 7.54 -19.32 0.16
C LEU A 220 6.35 -19.55 1.10
N GLU A 221 6.65 -19.85 2.36
CA GLU A 221 5.65 -20.07 3.39
C GLU A 221 4.82 -18.83 3.69
N MET A 222 3.61 -19.08 4.20
CA MET A 222 2.64 -18.06 4.56
C MET A 222 3.22 -17.06 5.56
N THR A 223 3.12 -15.77 5.24
CA THR A 223 2.85 -14.79 6.31
C THR A 223 1.34 -14.71 6.48
N LYS A 224 0.85 -14.50 7.70
CA LYS A 224 -0.55 -14.64 8.19
C LYS A 224 -1.72 -14.08 7.33
N ASN A 225 -1.49 -13.49 6.15
CA ASN A 225 -2.49 -12.91 5.24
C ASN A 225 -2.14 -13.03 3.72
N GLY A 226 -1.40 -14.06 3.28
CA GLY A 226 -1.06 -14.24 1.86
C GLY A 226 -1.05 -15.70 1.41
N LEU A 227 -1.44 -15.96 0.16
CA LEU A 227 -1.30 -17.28 -0.48
C LEU A 227 0.19 -17.60 -0.57
N GLY A 228 0.63 -18.66 0.12
CA GLY A 228 1.96 -19.24 -0.09
C GLY A 228 2.12 -19.71 -1.53
N ARG A 229 3.36 -19.78 -2.02
CA ARG A 229 3.61 -20.26 -3.38
C ARG A 229 4.95 -20.96 -3.50
N GLU A 230 4.99 -21.89 -4.44
CA GLU A 230 6.21 -22.55 -4.88
C GLU A 230 6.80 -21.80 -6.08
N VAL A 231 8.09 -21.56 -6.04
CA VAL A 231 8.84 -20.87 -7.11
C VAL A 231 9.84 -21.86 -7.70
N PRO A 232 9.67 -22.30 -8.95
CA PRO A 232 10.64 -23.17 -9.61
C PRO A 232 11.95 -22.41 -9.85
N MET A 233 13.07 -23.10 -9.71
CA MET A 233 14.41 -22.57 -9.97
C MET A 233 14.92 -23.06 -11.32
N SER A 234 15.57 -22.18 -12.08
CA SER A 234 16.39 -22.61 -13.21
C SER A 234 17.61 -23.38 -12.71
N GLN A 235 18.26 -24.14 -13.61
CA GLN A 235 19.51 -24.84 -13.31
C GLN A 235 20.56 -23.87 -12.73
N ARG A 236 20.70 -22.70 -13.34
CA ARG A 236 21.63 -21.65 -12.92
C ARG A 236 21.35 -21.13 -11.51
N ALA A 237 20.07 -20.91 -11.16
CA ALA A 237 19.70 -20.50 -9.81
C ALA A 237 19.99 -21.59 -8.77
N PHE A 238 19.69 -22.84 -9.11
CA PHE A 238 19.95 -23.99 -8.26
C PHE A 238 21.45 -24.19 -8.00
N GLU A 239 22.29 -24.15 -9.05
CA GLU A 239 23.74 -24.25 -8.93
C GLU A 239 24.33 -23.12 -8.08
N ALA A 240 23.89 -21.88 -8.29
CA ALA A 240 24.36 -20.75 -7.51
C ALA A 240 24.02 -20.87 -6.01
N LEU A 241 22.84 -21.43 -5.68
CA LEU A 241 22.43 -21.70 -4.30
C LEU A 241 23.19 -22.87 -3.70
N SER A 242 23.39 -23.96 -4.45
CA SER A 242 24.15 -25.12 -3.99
C SER A 242 25.60 -24.76 -3.70
N SER A 243 26.26 -24.06 -4.62
CA SER A 243 27.63 -23.55 -4.43
C SER A 243 27.73 -22.58 -3.26
N TRP A 244 26.72 -21.71 -3.06
CA TRP A 244 26.69 -20.84 -1.88
C TRP A 244 26.54 -21.62 -0.59
N LYS A 245 25.70 -22.66 -0.57
CA LYS A 245 25.47 -23.49 0.62
C LYS A 245 26.74 -24.18 1.11
N GLU A 246 27.59 -24.64 0.20
CA GLU A 246 28.89 -25.24 0.53
C GLU A 246 29.85 -24.26 1.21
N ASN A 247 29.73 -22.97 0.90
CA ASN A 247 30.56 -21.90 1.45
C ASN A 247 29.91 -21.16 2.64
N ALA A 248 28.62 -21.43 2.91
CA ALA A 248 27.89 -20.82 4.00
C ALA A 248 28.31 -21.45 5.34
N GLN A 249 28.28 -20.66 6.42
CA GLN A 249 28.52 -21.20 7.76
C GLN A 249 27.41 -22.18 8.15
N VAL A 250 27.81 -23.26 8.83
CA VAL A 250 26.96 -24.45 9.11
C VAL A 250 25.67 -24.12 9.87
N ASP A 251 25.63 -23.02 10.63
CA ASP A 251 24.50 -22.66 11.52
C ASP A 251 23.62 -21.50 11.03
N GLU A 252 23.82 -21.00 9.80
CA GLU A 252 22.99 -19.90 9.30
C GLU A 252 21.62 -20.41 8.81
N ALA A 253 20.55 -20.19 9.59
CA ALA A 253 19.20 -20.56 9.15
C ALA A 253 18.72 -19.80 7.89
N LYS A 254 19.26 -18.60 7.64
CA LYS A 254 18.93 -17.76 6.48
C LYS A 254 19.93 -17.98 5.36
N VAL A 255 19.44 -17.96 4.12
CA VAL A 255 20.28 -18.04 2.92
C VAL A 255 21.13 -16.78 2.75
N PHE A 256 20.57 -15.61 3.10
CA PHE A 256 21.24 -14.31 2.95
C PHE A 256 21.21 -13.55 4.29
N PRO A 257 22.26 -13.63 5.12
CA PRO A 257 22.32 -13.01 6.45
C PRO A 257 22.55 -11.48 6.36
N ILE A 258 21.58 -10.74 5.82
CA ILE A 258 21.66 -9.27 5.73
C ILE A 258 20.38 -8.60 6.20
N ALA A 259 20.54 -7.56 7.01
CA ALA A 259 19.43 -6.69 7.39
C ALA A 259 18.92 -5.92 6.16
N PRO A 260 17.58 -5.82 5.95
CA PRO A 260 17.01 -5.13 4.80
C PRO A 260 17.49 -3.68 4.61
N GLY A 261 17.76 -2.96 5.72
CA GLY A 261 18.28 -1.59 5.67
C GLY A 261 19.73 -1.51 5.19
N SER A 262 20.56 -2.49 5.55
CA SER A 262 21.96 -2.55 5.12
C SER A 262 22.09 -2.92 3.65
N PHE A 263 21.16 -3.72 3.13
CA PHE A 263 21.17 -4.18 1.73
C PHE A 263 21.18 -3.03 0.72
N GLU A 264 20.45 -1.94 0.96
CA GLU A 264 20.40 -0.80 0.04
C GLU A 264 21.76 -0.12 -0.13
N GLN A 265 22.56 -0.05 0.94
CA GLN A 265 23.91 0.48 0.89
C GLN A 265 24.83 -0.45 0.11
N VAL A 266 24.73 -1.75 0.33
CA VAL A 266 25.52 -2.75 -0.40
C VAL A 266 25.20 -2.69 -1.90
N TRP A 267 23.91 -2.66 -2.26
CA TRP A 267 23.47 -2.52 -3.64
C TRP A 267 24.04 -1.26 -4.31
N ARG A 268 23.99 -0.10 -3.63
CA ARG A 268 24.56 1.16 -4.15
C ARG A 268 26.07 1.07 -4.38
N ARG A 269 26.80 0.44 -3.46
CA ARG A 269 28.26 0.22 -3.61
C ARG A 269 28.58 -0.72 -4.75
N LEU A 270 27.77 -1.75 -4.97
CA LEU A 270 27.91 -2.67 -6.10
C LEU A 270 27.70 -1.92 -7.43
N LEU A 271 26.62 -1.16 -7.57
CA LEU A 271 26.38 -0.36 -8.77
C LEU A 271 27.51 0.61 -9.10
N LYS A 272 28.07 1.27 -8.08
CA LYS A 272 29.22 2.16 -8.26
C LYS A 272 30.43 1.41 -8.84
N ARG A 273 30.70 0.20 -8.34
CA ARG A 273 31.83 -0.63 -8.77
C ARG A 273 31.61 -1.25 -10.16
N ALA A 274 30.37 -1.62 -10.46
CA ALA A 274 29.95 -2.09 -11.76
C ALA A 274 29.80 -0.95 -12.77
N HIS A 275 29.95 0.32 -12.37
CA HIS A 275 29.74 1.52 -13.19
C HIS A 275 28.33 1.61 -13.81
N ILE A 276 27.29 1.16 -13.09
CA ILE A 276 25.90 1.14 -13.56
C ILE A 276 25.11 2.27 -12.91
N ALA A 277 24.51 3.12 -13.74
CA ALA A 277 23.65 4.21 -13.30
C ALA A 277 22.18 3.86 -13.44
N GLY A 278 21.37 4.37 -12.49
CA GLY A 278 19.92 4.35 -12.63
C GLY A 278 19.29 2.96 -12.64
N LEU A 279 19.91 1.94 -12.04
CA LEU A 279 19.33 0.61 -11.82
C LEU A 279 18.92 0.44 -10.35
N ARG A 280 17.71 -0.06 -10.08
CA ARG A 280 17.22 -0.42 -8.74
C ARG A 280 17.24 -1.93 -8.61
N PHE A 281 17.46 -2.44 -7.41
CA PHE A 281 17.40 -3.89 -7.19
C PHE A 281 16.04 -4.49 -7.60
N HIS A 282 14.94 -3.74 -7.44
CA HIS A 282 13.61 -4.19 -7.89
C HIS A 282 13.51 -4.31 -9.42
N ASP A 283 14.36 -3.65 -10.19
CA ASP A 283 14.40 -3.81 -11.64
C ASP A 283 14.88 -5.22 -12.04
N LEU A 284 15.63 -5.92 -11.17
CA LEU A 284 16.00 -7.33 -11.42
C LEU A 284 14.76 -8.25 -11.40
N ARG A 285 13.73 -7.90 -10.63
CA ARG A 285 12.44 -8.60 -10.71
C ARG A 285 11.73 -8.30 -12.03
N HIS A 286 11.80 -7.07 -12.53
CA HIS A 286 11.28 -6.73 -13.85
C HIS A 286 12.01 -7.51 -14.94
N GLU A 287 13.33 -7.61 -14.84
CA GLU A 287 14.17 -8.41 -15.73
C GLU A 287 13.77 -9.88 -15.71
N GLY A 288 13.71 -10.49 -14.52
CA GLY A 288 13.35 -11.90 -14.38
C GLY A 288 11.96 -12.22 -14.91
N VAL A 289 10.96 -11.37 -14.63
CA VAL A 289 9.61 -11.55 -15.17
C VAL A 289 9.60 -11.42 -16.70
N SER A 290 10.37 -10.50 -17.27
CA SER A 290 10.50 -10.35 -18.73
C SER A 290 11.13 -11.61 -19.35
N ARG A 291 12.20 -12.14 -18.75
CA ARG A 291 12.84 -13.39 -19.20
C ARG A 291 11.93 -14.60 -19.14
N LEU A 292 11.03 -14.68 -18.16
CA LEU A 292 10.04 -15.77 -18.12
C LEU A 292 9.10 -15.70 -19.33
N PHE A 293 8.66 -14.52 -19.74
CA PHE A 293 7.87 -14.36 -20.96
C PHE A 293 8.68 -14.67 -22.22
N GLU A 294 9.95 -14.25 -22.28
CA GLU A 294 10.86 -14.55 -23.41
C GLU A 294 11.13 -16.06 -23.55
N ARG A 295 11.09 -16.81 -22.44
CA ARG A 295 11.13 -18.29 -22.42
C ARG A 295 9.81 -18.95 -22.86
N GLY A 296 8.80 -18.16 -23.22
CA GLY A 296 7.52 -18.65 -23.77
C GLY A 296 6.45 -19.00 -22.73
N LEU A 297 6.68 -18.71 -21.45
CA LEU A 297 5.68 -18.97 -20.40
C LEU A 297 4.47 -18.06 -20.58
N ASN A 298 3.29 -18.61 -20.29
CA ASN A 298 2.05 -17.88 -20.38
C ASN A 298 1.81 -16.99 -19.14
N VAL A 299 0.85 -16.07 -19.25
CA VAL A 299 0.56 -15.08 -18.21
C VAL A 299 0.20 -15.72 -16.86
N ILE A 300 -0.46 -16.88 -16.86
CA ILE A 300 -0.84 -17.59 -15.62
C ILE A 300 0.41 -18.19 -14.97
N GLU A 301 1.25 -18.89 -15.74
CA GLU A 301 2.51 -19.47 -15.25
C GLU A 301 3.42 -18.38 -14.67
N VAL A 302 3.63 -17.28 -15.40
CA VAL A 302 4.44 -16.17 -14.92
C VAL A 302 3.83 -15.53 -13.68
N SER A 303 2.50 -15.40 -13.60
CA SER A 303 1.83 -14.87 -12.41
C SER A 303 2.02 -15.76 -11.19
N THR A 304 1.94 -17.08 -11.36
CA THR A 304 2.17 -18.08 -10.32
C THR A 304 3.60 -18.00 -9.81
N ILE A 305 4.60 -17.99 -10.68
CA ILE A 305 6.02 -17.92 -10.30
C ILE A 305 6.34 -16.59 -9.61
N SER A 306 6.00 -15.49 -10.26
CA SER A 306 6.35 -14.14 -9.78
C SER A 306 5.47 -13.67 -8.61
N GLY A 307 4.31 -14.30 -8.37
CA GLY A 307 3.40 -13.95 -7.28
C GLY A 307 2.69 -12.61 -7.48
N HIS A 308 2.29 -12.28 -8.71
CA HIS A 308 1.41 -11.14 -8.98
C HIS A 308 -0.03 -11.51 -8.61
N LYS A 309 -0.73 -10.64 -7.86
CA LYS A 309 -2.11 -10.90 -7.44
C LYS A 309 -3.14 -10.67 -8.55
N GLU A 310 -2.85 -9.76 -9.46
CA GLU A 310 -3.76 -9.39 -10.55
C GLU A 310 -2.99 -9.46 -11.87
N LEU A 311 -3.55 -10.19 -12.83
CA LEU A 311 -2.92 -10.42 -14.13
C LEU A 311 -2.70 -9.11 -14.91
N ARG A 312 -3.52 -8.08 -14.66
CA ARG A 312 -3.34 -6.75 -15.28
C ARG A 312 -1.96 -6.14 -15.02
N MET A 313 -1.30 -6.48 -13.91
CA MET A 313 0.06 -6.00 -13.58
C MET A 313 1.14 -6.56 -14.52
N LEU A 314 0.83 -7.66 -15.22
CA LEU A 314 1.72 -8.34 -16.16
C LEU A 314 1.58 -7.86 -17.61
N ARG A 315 0.55 -7.07 -17.92
CA ARG A 315 0.28 -6.57 -19.29
C ARG A 315 1.47 -5.87 -19.95
N ARG A 316 2.31 -5.23 -19.16
CA ARG A 316 3.53 -4.53 -19.62
C ARG A 316 4.68 -5.45 -20.05
N TYR A 317 4.62 -6.73 -19.69
CA TYR A 317 5.63 -7.72 -20.08
C TYR A 317 5.11 -8.63 -21.19
N SER A 318 3.78 -8.77 -21.31
CA SER A 318 3.14 -9.51 -22.39
C SER A 318 3.12 -8.72 -23.71
N HIS A 319 4.17 -7.94 -24.00
CA HIS A 319 4.41 -7.44 -25.35
C HIS A 319 4.78 -8.66 -26.20
N LEU A 320 3.76 -9.43 -26.55
CA LEU A 320 3.79 -10.40 -27.62
C LEU A 320 4.17 -9.58 -28.85
N SER A 321 5.45 -9.54 -29.20
CA SER A 321 5.84 -9.01 -30.51
C SER A 321 5.05 -9.80 -31.54
N ALA A 322 4.53 -9.14 -32.58
CA ALA A 322 3.88 -9.82 -33.68
C ALA A 322 4.77 -10.94 -34.23
N ASP A 323 6.09 -10.71 -34.24
CA ASP A 323 7.11 -11.70 -34.65
C ASP A 323 7.09 -12.98 -33.79
N ASN A 324 6.84 -12.86 -32.48
CA ASN A 324 6.71 -14.01 -31.57
C ASN A 324 5.38 -14.75 -31.72
N LEU A 325 4.37 -14.10 -32.28
CA LEU A 325 3.08 -14.73 -32.57
C LEU A 325 3.09 -15.40 -33.94
N VAL A 326 3.76 -14.81 -34.92
CA VAL A 326 3.93 -15.38 -36.27
C VAL A 326 4.56 -16.77 -36.18
N SER A 327 5.66 -16.92 -35.45
CA SER A 327 6.33 -18.22 -35.27
C SER A 327 5.49 -19.28 -34.53
N ARG A 328 4.41 -18.86 -33.85
CA ARG A 328 3.49 -19.77 -33.14
C ARG A 328 2.21 -20.07 -33.92
N LEU A 329 1.95 -19.33 -35.01
CA LEU A 329 0.75 -19.49 -35.84
C LEU A 329 1.00 -20.32 -37.11
N GLY A 330 2.26 -20.62 -37.44
CA GLY A 330 2.65 -21.43 -38.59
C GLY A 330 3.72 -20.73 -39.42
#